data_AF-A0A6M0FKK7-F1
#
_entry.id   AF-A0A6M0FKK7-F1
#
_cell.length_a   1.000
_cell.length_b   1.000
_cell.length_c   1.000
_cell.angle_alpha   90.00
_cell.angle_beta   90.00
_cell.angle_gamma   90.00
#
_symmetry.space_group_name_H-M   'P 1'
#
loop_
_entity.id
_entity.type
_entity.pdbx_description
1 polymer ?
#
loop_
_entity_poly.entity_id
_entity_poly.type
_entity_poly.pdbx_seq_one_letter_code
_entity_poly.pdbx_strand_id
1 'polypeptide(L)' 'MQEYILISQTEIKVEIYRPLEAGCWFRESLGKEDCLKLNSVGLTFTIANIYDEVLTGE' A
#
# COMPACT_ATOMS: atom_id res chain seq x y z
N MET A 1 14.20 -1.58 -7.84
CA MET A 1 13.67 -2.05 -6.54
C MET A 1 12.25 -2.53 -6.81
N GLN A 2 11.93 -3.79 -6.55
CA GLN A 2 10.58 -4.33 -6.79
C GLN A 2 9.82 -4.29 -5.46
N GLU A 3 8.78 -3.46 -5.38
CA GLU A 3 7.88 -3.38 -4.23
C GLU A 3 6.55 -4.03 -4.63
N TYR A 4 5.96 -4.85 -3.75
CA TYR A 4 4.64 -5.44 -3.97
C TYR A 4 3.64 -4.81 -3.03
N ILE A 5 2.47 -4.47 -3.55
CA ILE A 5 1.39 -3.82 -2.80
C ILE A 5 0.17 -4.72 -2.86
N LEU A 6 -0.33 -5.09 -1.70
CA LEU A 6 -1.56 -5.84 -1.52
C LEU A 6 -2.61 -4.90 -0.94
N ILE A 7 -3.72 -4.74 -1.65
CA ILE A 7 -4.85 -3.90 -1.20
C ILE A 7 -6.01 -4.83 -0.90
N SER A 8 -6.48 -4.84 0.34
CA SER A 8 -7.64 -5.64 0.71
C SER A 8 -8.92 -4.95 0.20
N GLN A 9 -9.82 -5.69 -0.43
CA GLN A 9 -11.12 -5.14 -0.86
C GLN A 9 -12.20 -5.27 0.21
N THR A 10 -12.00 -6.14 1.21
CA THR A 10 -13.00 -6.40 2.26
C THR A 10 -12.81 -5.53 3.50
N GLU A 11 -11.60 -5.01 3.70
CA GLU A 11 -11.24 -4.11 4.79
C GLU A 11 -10.32 -3.00 4.25
N ILE A 12 -10.39 -1.81 4.85
CA ILE A 12 -9.49 -0.69 4.49
C ILE A 12 -8.11 -0.97 5.07
N LYS A 13 -7.32 -1.74 4.32
CA LYS A 13 -6.00 -2.21 4.71
C LYS A 13 -5.12 -2.40 3.48
N VAL A 14 -3.92 -1.84 3.54
CA VAL A 14 -2.90 -2.00 2.51
C VAL A 14 -1.64 -2.60 3.12
N GLU A 15 -1.07 -3.62 2.48
CA GLU A 15 0.16 -4.27 2.90
C GLU A 15 1.23 -4.10 1.82
N ILE A 16 2.40 -3.63 2.22
CA ILE A 16 3.54 -3.39 1.33
C ILE A 16 4.62 -4.39 1.68
N TYR A 17 5.11 -5.08 0.65
CA TYR A 17 6.16 -6.08 0.76
C TYR A 17 7.38 -5.57 0.00
N ARG A 18 8.47 -5.34 0.75
CA ARG A 18 9.76 -4.91 0.19
C ARG A 18 10.79 -6.01 0.41
N PRO A 19 11.46 -6.51 -0.64
CA PRO A 19 12.53 -7.49 -0.47
C PRO A 19 13.71 -6.81 0.21
N LEU A 20 14.18 -7.40 1.31
CA LEU A 20 15.41 -7.02 2.00
C LEU A 20 16.58 -7.84 1.48
N GLU A 21 17.79 -7.33 1.67
CA GLU A 21 19.01 -8.11 1.47
C GLU A 21 18.98 -9.32 2.43
N ALA A 22 19.31 -10.51 1.92
CA ALA A 22 19.20 -11.83 2.58
C ALA A 22 17.86 -12.60 2.46
N GLY A 23 16.97 -12.21 1.54
CA GLY A 23 15.76 -13.01 1.23
C GLY A 23 14.63 -12.87 2.26
N CYS A 24 14.78 -11.96 3.22
CA CYS A 24 13.72 -11.51 4.09
C CYS A 24 12.81 -10.51 3.36
N TRP A 25 11.54 -10.46 3.74
CA TRP A 25 10.60 -9.47 3.24
C TRP A 25 10.19 -8.54 4.37
N PHE A 26 10.39 -7.26 4.18
CA PHE A 26 9.80 -6.24 5.05
C PHE A 26 8.32 -6.11 4.72
N ARG A 27 7.45 -6.30 5.72
CA ARG A 27 6.01 -6.08 5.60
C ARG A 27 5.61 -4.85 6.39
N GLU A 28 4.97 -3.91 5.72
CA GLU A 28 4.36 -2.72 6.31
C GLU A 28 2.86 -2.78 6.08
N SER A 29 2.07 -2.69 7.14
CA SER A 29 0.60 -2.71 7.09
C SER A 29 0.07 -1.33 7.46
N LEU A 30 -0.70 -0.75 6.55
CA LEU A 30 -1.26 0.59 6.65
C LEU A 30 -2.78 0.50 6.78
N GLY A 31 -3.34 1.23 7.74
CA GLY A 31 -4.77 1.37 7.96
C GLY A 31 -5.38 2.56 7.24
N LYS A 32 -6.67 2.80 7.47
CA LYS A 32 -7.45 3.89 6.84
C LYS A 32 -6.83 5.29 6.98
N GLU A 33 -6.20 5.57 8.11
CA GLU A 33 -5.64 6.88 8.44
C GLU A 33 -4.18 7.03 8.01
N ASP A 34 -3.56 5.95 7.55
CA ASP A 34 -2.17 5.92 7.15
C ASP A 34 -1.96 6.45 5.72
N CYS A 35 -0.68 6.70 5.41
CA CYS A 35 -0.23 7.12 4.10
C CYS A 35 0.67 6.05 3.48
N LEU A 36 0.33 5.60 2.28
CA LEU A 36 1.18 4.76 1.43
C LEU A 36 2.31 5.60 0.85
N LYS A 37 3.55 5.29 1.24
CA LYS A 37 4.76 5.90 0.66
C LYS A 37 5.48 4.90 -0.24
N LEU A 38 5.56 5.24 -1.53
CA LEU A 38 6.27 4.47 -2.54
C LEU A 38 7.62 5.11 -2.80
N ASN A 39 8.66 4.58 -2.15
CA ASN A 39 10.00 5.15 -2.25
C ASN A 39 10.62 4.93 -3.65
N SER A 40 10.20 3.90 -4.39
CA SER A 40 10.72 3.67 -5.75
C SER A 40 10.34 4.75 -6.75
N VAL A 41 9.19 5.41 -6.56
CA VAL A 41 8.65 6.44 -7.47
C VAL A 41 8.49 7.81 -6.81
N GLY A 42 8.83 7.93 -5.52
CA GLY A 42 8.71 9.18 -4.77
C GLY A 42 7.27 9.64 -4.55
N LEU A 43 6.29 8.75 -4.63
CA LEU A 43 4.87 9.08 -4.49
C LEU A 43 4.36 8.80 -3.07
N THR A 44 3.46 9.64 -2.60
CA THR A 44 2.75 9.46 -1.32
C THR A 44 1.26 9.57 -1.55
N PHE A 45 0.50 8.56 -1.13
CA PHE A 45 -0.95 8.51 -1.23
C PHE A 45 -1.55 8.29 0.15
N THR A 46 -2.67 8.94 0.46
CA THR A 46 -3.47 8.55 1.62
C THR A 46 -4.24 7.28 1.29
N ILE A 47 -4.36 6.34 2.23
CA ILE A 47 -5.12 5.12 2.01
C ILE A 47 -6.57 5.45 1.63
N ALA A 48 -7.16 6.49 2.23
CA ALA A 48 -8.48 7.00 1.84
C ALA A 48 -8.62 7.28 0.33
N ASN A 49 -7.58 7.83 -0.32
CA ASN A 49 -7.60 8.16 -1.75
C ASN A 49 -7.50 6.90 -2.63
N ILE A 50 -6.83 5.85 -2.16
CA ILE A 50 -6.75 4.56 -2.86
C ILE A 50 -8.11 3.86 -2.91
N TYR A 51 -8.91 4.00 -1.85
CA TYR A 51 -10.25 3.41 -1.78
C TYR A 51 -11.35 4.33 -2.34
N ASP A 52 -11.02 5.57 -2.70
CA ASP A 52 -11.98 6.57 -3.22
C ASP A 52 -12.53 6.15 -4.60
N GLU A 53 -11.67 5.65 -5.49
CA GLU A 53 -12.06 5.14 -6.81
C GLU A 53 -12.83 3.81 -6.74
N VAL A 54 -12.66 3.01 -5.68
CA VAL A 54 -13.39 1.75 -5.50
C VAL A 54 -14.85 2.00 -5.09
N LEU A 55 -15.12 3.14 -4.46
CA LEU A 55 -16.45 3.53 -3.99
C LEU A 55 -17.24 4.35 -5.02
N THR A 56 -16.56 4.93 -6.01
CA THR A 56 -17.16 5.70 -7.12
C THR A 56 -17.34 4.86 -8.38
N GLY A 57 -17.97 3.69 -8.21
CA GLY A 57 -18.57 2.98 -9.34
C GLY A 57 -19.91 3.63 -9.69
N GLU A 58 -19.90 4.54 -10.68
CA GLU A 58 -21.12 4.94 -11.42
C GLU A 58 -21.48 3.92 -12.50
#